data_AF-A0AB34J1Y3-F1
#
_entry.id   AF-A0AB34J1Y3-F1
#
_cell.length_a   1.000
_cell.length_b   1.000
_cell.length_c   1.000
_cell.angle_alpha   90.00
_cell.angle_beta   90.00
_cell.angle_gamma   90.00
#
_symmetry.space_group_name_H-M   'P 1'
#
loop_
_entity.id
_entity.type
_entity.pdbx_description
1 polymer ?
#
loop_
_entity_poly.entity_id
_entity_poly.type
_entity_poly.pdbx_seq_one_letter_code
_entity_poly.pdbx_strand_id
1 'polypeptide(L)'
;MQSSSATLLLLGAIAVRAADPAVLRTLAVDANGQIPPVEADAELLVELQRDVDDHDVESASSCLRFFCGPARPFEPPPLASYSMGPVPSNDLPAAFEGERQIHVTQAPIFSAEECDWVIATAEEEGEGLPSSKSGKYQIGKAWIQDMPSVLAWFNRALEAKLFPMLARLFPKVVSDSSLLRAHSVAILKYNESHPQTDVHVDDALLAFTVALSPSHAFQGGGTYFEHIDQVIDMEQGQATFRPGSVRHAGSTVTGGLRYVIGGFIAVADQVEHVRRLNERGNRLLLDPAVDEHGLRRAARLFNWSLALNPSCSLCHQNAADALLRLGEPERAEHALRAQLQLLPRDSDAHFALGVALRAQSRHDEAAAAYEAALAIQPRDFEAWVNLAAVRGALSQVEAETNAYQRAVALRPAETVAWLNLGISYTAADKLAEAEEAFRHAQAISPDDPRPSLSLGRHLLKLARPAEAISSFYTAAMLNSEYFDEVKVGVATAKAQQGRLAEATESFESASRMSPKNTKLAESLEQMRAGAARLAEAAAGFKNAVDEVCGTPCQDIADASGTAVCGVAWRDGCGEAPPPEGFSDASLVAELCKRSCAVHILNEERAT
;
A
#
# COMPACT_ATOMS: atom_id res chain seq x y z
N MET A 1 19.44 50.92 50.57
CA MET A 1 19.22 49.83 51.55
C MET A 1 17.97 49.09 51.07
N GLN A 2 18.16 47.94 50.44
CA GLN A 2 17.84 46.59 50.98
C GLN A 2 16.32 46.40 51.17
N SER A 3 15.61 45.37 50.69
CA SER A 3 15.96 44.00 50.25
C SER A 3 14.72 43.37 49.59
N SER A 4 14.83 42.61 48.47
CA SER A 4 14.73 41.12 48.36
C SER A 4 13.30 40.55 48.58
N SER A 5 12.75 39.52 47.90
CA SER A 5 13.09 38.58 46.81
C SER A 5 11.88 37.63 46.56
N ALA A 6 11.87 36.92 45.42
CA ALA A 6 11.17 35.65 45.07
C ALA A 6 9.63 35.72 44.82
N THR A 7 9.04 35.36 43.67
CA THR A 7 9.17 34.23 42.70
C THR A 7 8.72 32.85 43.24
N LEU A 8 7.71 32.29 42.54
CA LEU A 8 7.24 30.89 42.41
C LEU A 8 5.99 30.40 43.19
N LEU A 9 5.02 29.94 42.36
CA LEU A 9 4.15 28.75 42.48
C LEU A 9 2.88 28.76 43.34
N LEU A 10 1.73 28.85 42.64
CA LEU A 10 0.49 28.05 42.82
C LEU A 10 -0.43 28.43 41.63
N LEU A 11 -0.35 27.79 40.45
CA LEU A 11 -1.10 26.59 40.06
C LEU A 11 -2.28 26.25 40.98
N GLY A 12 -3.50 26.41 40.47
CA GLY A 12 -4.72 25.84 41.05
C GLY A 12 -5.93 26.74 40.87
N ALA A 13 -6.94 26.26 40.12
CA ALA A 13 -8.25 26.86 39.90
C ALA A 13 -8.35 27.99 38.85
N ILE A 14 -7.98 27.71 37.60
CA ILE A 14 -8.89 28.12 36.53
C ILE A 14 -10.05 27.14 36.62
N ALA A 15 -11.17 27.66 37.10
CA ALA A 15 -12.39 26.93 37.29
C ALA A 15 -12.69 26.12 36.03
N VAL A 16 -12.73 24.80 36.19
CA VAL A 16 -13.65 23.94 35.45
C VAL A 16 -15.02 24.59 35.63
N ARG A 17 -15.39 25.47 34.68
CA ARG A 17 -16.80 25.69 34.41
C ARG A 17 -17.30 24.28 34.13
N ALA A 18 -18.08 23.75 35.06
CA ALA A 18 -18.91 22.58 34.80
C ALA A 18 -19.46 22.78 33.39
N ALA A 19 -19.14 21.84 32.49
CA ALA A 19 -19.63 21.87 31.12
C ALA A 19 -21.11 22.26 31.19
N ASP A 20 -21.45 23.40 30.58
CA ASP A 20 -22.84 23.83 30.52
C ASP A 20 -23.62 22.66 29.89
N PRO A 21 -24.69 22.14 30.51
CA PRO A 21 -25.51 21.10 29.89
C PRO A 21 -26.02 21.49 28.49
N ALA A 22 -25.94 22.77 28.10
CA ALA A 22 -26.17 23.26 26.74
C ALA A 22 -25.05 22.90 25.73
N VAL A 23 -23.80 22.69 26.15
CA VAL A 23 -22.66 22.26 25.31
C VAL A 23 -22.90 20.88 24.68
N LEU A 24 -23.73 20.06 25.32
CA LEU A 24 -24.05 18.70 24.90
C LEU A 24 -25.18 18.62 23.85
N ARG A 25 -25.76 19.76 23.45
CA ARG A 25 -26.97 19.78 22.61
C ARG A 25 -26.73 19.53 21.12
N THR A 26 -25.49 19.45 20.67
CA THR A 26 -25.19 19.49 19.24
C THR A 26 -24.68 18.18 18.63
N LEU A 27 -24.54 17.09 19.40
CA LEU A 27 -24.55 15.74 18.82
C LEU A 27 -25.12 14.65 19.74
N ALA A 28 -26.01 13.86 19.15
CA ALA A 28 -26.55 12.56 19.61
C ALA A 28 -27.11 12.53 21.04
N VAL A 29 -28.18 13.29 21.25
CA VAL A 29 -29.20 12.90 22.22
C VAL A 29 -30.13 11.87 21.58
N ASP A 30 -30.53 10.85 22.33
CA ASP A 30 -31.63 9.97 21.95
C ASP A 30 -32.90 10.79 21.66
N ALA A 31 -33.97 10.16 21.15
CA ALA A 31 -35.24 10.83 20.84
C ALA A 31 -35.85 11.63 22.03
N ASN A 32 -35.29 11.52 23.24
CA ASN A 32 -35.72 12.21 24.46
C ASN A 32 -34.75 13.30 24.96
N GLY A 33 -33.68 13.63 24.25
CA GLY A 33 -32.73 14.64 24.73
C GLY A 33 -31.68 14.10 25.71
N GLN A 34 -31.42 12.78 25.75
CA GLN A 34 -30.41 12.18 26.63
C GLN A 34 -29.21 11.62 25.86
N ILE A 35 -28.01 11.97 26.30
CA ILE A 35 -26.76 11.37 25.83
C ILE A 35 -26.81 9.89 26.25
N PRO A 36 -26.53 8.92 25.35
CA PRO A 36 -26.31 7.53 25.78
C PRO A 36 -25.29 7.52 26.92
N PRO A 37 -25.40 6.65 27.94
CA PRO A 37 -24.52 6.70 29.09
C PRO A 37 -23.11 6.26 28.70
N VAL A 38 -22.35 7.16 28.07
CA VAL A 38 -20.90 7.11 28.05
C VAL A 38 -20.49 7.48 29.47
N GLU A 39 -19.77 6.61 30.17
CA GLU A 39 -19.06 7.02 31.38
C GLU A 39 -18.05 8.09 30.94
N ALA A 40 -18.47 9.36 31.00
CA ALA A 40 -17.65 10.48 30.59
C ALA A 40 -16.51 10.61 31.60
N ASP A 41 -15.33 10.14 31.22
CA ASP A 41 -14.12 10.44 31.95
C ASP A 41 -13.75 11.92 31.75
N ALA A 42 -12.86 12.42 32.62
CA ALA A 42 -12.45 13.82 32.59
C ALA A 42 -11.72 14.21 31.29
N GLU A 43 -11.09 13.26 30.60
CA GLU A 43 -10.38 13.53 29.35
C GLU A 43 -11.37 13.75 28.20
N LEU A 44 -12.43 12.93 28.10
CA LEU A 44 -13.49 13.12 27.11
C LEU A 44 -14.13 14.51 27.26
N LEU A 45 -14.48 14.92 28.48
CA LEU A 45 -15.08 16.24 28.71
C LEU A 45 -14.18 17.39 28.25
N VAL A 46 -12.86 17.27 28.45
CA VAL A 46 -11.89 18.25 27.93
C VAL A 46 -11.87 18.26 26.40
N GLU A 47 -11.89 17.09 25.77
CA GLU A 47 -11.89 16.99 24.31
C GLU A 47 -13.20 17.49 23.69
N LEU A 48 -14.35 17.32 24.35
CA LEU A 48 -15.63 17.87 23.91
C LEU A 48 -15.67 19.40 24.04
N GLN A 49 -15.17 19.96 25.13
CA GLN A 49 -15.07 21.42 25.25
C GLN A 49 -14.16 21.99 24.16
N ARG A 50 -13.04 21.31 23.88
CA ARG A 50 -12.14 21.70 22.80
C ARG A 50 -12.80 21.68 21.42
N ASP A 51 -13.71 20.74 21.16
CA ASP A 51 -14.48 20.74 19.91
C ASP A 51 -15.34 21.99 19.73
N VAL A 52 -15.93 22.50 20.82
CA VAL A 52 -16.70 23.75 20.81
C VAL A 52 -15.79 24.93 20.50
N ASP A 53 -14.65 25.00 21.18
CA ASP A 53 -13.69 26.07 20.98
C ASP A 53 -13.13 26.07 19.54
N ASP A 54 -12.80 24.88 19.01
CA ASP A 54 -12.34 24.71 17.62
C ASP A 54 -13.42 25.11 16.61
N HIS A 55 -14.70 24.82 16.91
CA HIS A 55 -15.84 25.22 16.08
C HIS A 55 -16.02 26.73 15.96
N ASP A 56 -15.91 27.45 17.08
CA ASP A 56 -16.01 28.90 17.08
C ASP A 56 -14.88 29.54 16.25
N VAL A 57 -13.66 29.00 16.37
CA VAL A 57 -12.49 29.45 15.59
C VAL A 57 -12.68 29.19 14.10
N GLU A 58 -13.10 27.99 13.71
CA GLU A 58 -13.35 27.64 12.31
C GLU A 58 -14.48 28.48 11.70
N SER A 59 -15.56 28.71 12.46
CA SER A 59 -16.66 29.58 12.04
C SER A 59 -16.19 31.01 11.80
N ALA A 60 -15.38 31.56 12.70
CA ALA A 60 -14.80 32.90 12.55
C ALA A 60 -13.87 32.98 11.33
N SER A 61 -12.97 32.00 11.16
CA SER A 61 -12.06 31.91 10.01
C SER A 61 -12.83 31.79 8.68
N SER A 62 -13.88 30.98 8.65
CA SER A 62 -14.73 30.79 7.48
C SER A 62 -15.39 32.11 7.06
N CYS A 63 -15.87 32.93 8.00
CA CYS A 63 -16.47 34.22 7.67
C CYS A 63 -15.48 35.30 7.22
N LEU A 64 -14.18 35.12 7.48
CA LEU A 64 -13.16 35.97 6.90
C LEU A 64 -12.91 35.64 5.42
N ARG A 65 -13.18 34.40 4.99
CA ARG A 65 -12.89 33.90 3.63
C ARG A 65 -14.15 33.89 2.75
N PHE A 66 -15.25 33.41 3.31
CA PHE A 66 -16.50 33.14 2.63
C PHE A 66 -17.62 34.05 3.13
N PHE A 67 -18.63 34.24 2.28
CA PHE A 67 -19.85 34.95 2.66
C PHE A 67 -20.57 34.24 3.82
N CYS A 68 -20.93 35.00 4.87
CA CYS A 68 -21.70 34.55 6.04
C CYS A 68 -22.93 35.44 6.32
N GLY A 69 -23.34 36.26 5.36
CA GLY A 69 -24.45 37.20 5.55
C GLY A 69 -25.82 36.56 5.31
N PRO A 70 -26.90 37.37 5.43
CA PRO A 70 -28.24 36.92 5.06
C PRO A 70 -28.30 36.64 3.56
N ALA A 71 -28.88 35.51 3.18
CA ALA A 71 -29.00 35.15 1.78
C ALA A 71 -30.12 35.94 1.07
N ARG A 72 -29.98 36.12 -0.24
CA ARG A 72 -31.01 36.78 -1.05
C ARG A 72 -32.17 35.83 -1.33
N PRO A 73 -33.39 36.35 -1.54
CA PRO A 73 -34.49 35.55 -2.05
C PRO A 73 -34.11 34.88 -3.37
N PHE A 74 -34.35 33.57 -3.45
CA PHE A 74 -34.07 32.75 -4.63
C PHE A 74 -35.22 31.75 -4.81
N GLU A 75 -35.72 31.64 -6.03
CA GLU A 75 -36.72 30.63 -6.39
C GLU A 75 -35.99 29.41 -6.98
N PRO A 76 -35.95 28.27 -6.26
CA PRO A 76 -35.19 27.12 -6.70
C PRO A 76 -35.87 26.41 -7.87
N PRO A 77 -35.10 25.83 -8.80
CA PRO A 77 -35.67 24.94 -9.81
C PRO A 77 -36.30 23.70 -9.17
N PRO A 78 -37.09 22.93 -9.93
CA PRO A 78 -37.57 21.63 -9.51
C PRO A 78 -36.42 20.72 -9.07
N LEU A 79 -36.67 19.89 -8.06
CA LEU A 79 -35.69 18.97 -7.47
C LEU A 79 -36.15 17.53 -7.66
N ALA A 80 -35.21 16.63 -7.91
CA ALA A 80 -35.39 15.20 -7.68
C ALA A 80 -34.73 14.82 -6.36
N SER A 81 -35.32 13.87 -5.65
CA SER A 81 -34.79 13.35 -4.40
C SER A 81 -34.48 11.86 -4.57
N TYR A 82 -33.28 11.48 -4.15
CA TYR A 82 -32.80 10.11 -4.16
C TYR A 82 -32.61 9.68 -2.70
N SER A 83 -33.22 8.55 -2.32
CA SER A 83 -32.97 7.99 -1.00
C SER A 83 -31.48 7.67 -0.87
N MET A 84 -30.86 8.01 0.25
CA MET A 84 -29.49 7.60 0.54
C MET A 84 -29.38 6.09 0.84
N GLY A 85 -30.49 5.36 0.85
CA GLY A 85 -30.52 3.92 1.15
C GLY A 85 -30.35 3.64 2.64
N PRO A 86 -29.85 2.45 3.02
CA PRO A 86 -29.57 2.12 4.41
C PRO A 86 -28.27 2.80 4.84
N VAL A 87 -28.21 4.15 4.75
CA VAL A 87 -27.26 4.89 5.58
C VAL A 87 -27.60 4.52 7.01
N PRO A 88 -26.63 4.05 7.81
CA PRO A 88 -26.84 3.84 9.23
C PRO A 88 -27.52 5.08 9.79
N SER A 89 -28.67 4.89 10.44
CA SER A 89 -29.55 5.98 10.86
C SER A 89 -28.88 7.03 11.74
N ASN A 90 -27.72 6.72 12.32
CA ASN A 90 -27.10 7.46 13.39
C ASN A 90 -25.81 8.19 12.97
N ASP A 91 -25.38 8.11 11.70
CA ASP A 91 -24.31 8.99 11.18
C ASP A 91 -24.76 10.45 10.99
N LEU A 92 -26.03 10.70 11.28
CA LEU A 92 -26.66 11.99 11.24
C LEU A 92 -27.02 12.45 12.66
N PRO A 93 -26.70 13.71 13.04
CA PRO A 93 -27.26 14.31 14.24
C PRO A 93 -28.79 14.14 14.26
N ALA A 94 -29.40 14.06 15.45
CA ALA A 94 -30.85 13.98 15.61
C ALA A 94 -31.62 15.08 14.83
N ALA A 95 -30.98 16.23 14.57
CA ALA A 95 -31.53 17.31 13.76
C ALA A 95 -31.85 16.90 12.30
N PHE A 96 -31.17 15.89 11.77
CA PHE A 96 -31.39 15.29 10.45
C PHE A 96 -32.22 14.01 10.50
N GLU A 97 -32.85 13.68 11.65
CA GLU A 97 -33.68 12.50 11.77
C GLU A 97 -34.85 12.55 10.75
N GLY A 98 -34.86 11.57 9.85
CA GLY A 98 -35.79 11.47 8.72
C GLY A 98 -35.32 12.12 7.42
N GLU A 99 -34.24 12.91 7.43
CA GLU A 99 -33.67 13.56 6.23
C GLU A 99 -32.59 12.66 5.61
N ARG A 100 -33.02 11.72 4.79
CA ARG A 100 -32.13 10.75 4.08
C ARG A 100 -32.22 10.86 2.58
N GLN A 101 -32.20 12.09 2.09
CA GLN A 101 -32.37 12.37 0.68
C GLN A 101 -31.16 13.14 0.12
N ILE A 102 -30.71 12.71 -1.04
CA ILE A 102 -29.83 13.48 -1.91
C ILE A 102 -30.75 14.26 -2.85
N HIS A 103 -30.71 15.57 -2.77
CA HIS A 103 -31.55 16.45 -3.60
C HIS A 103 -30.74 16.94 -4.79
N VAL A 104 -31.29 16.82 -5.99
CA VAL A 104 -30.62 17.16 -7.26
C VAL A 104 -31.48 18.11 -8.05
N THR A 105 -30.92 19.24 -8.45
CA THR A 105 -31.63 20.23 -9.28
C THR A 105 -31.91 19.66 -10.67
N GLN A 106 -33.17 19.69 -11.11
CA GLN A 106 -33.58 19.22 -12.43
C GLN A 106 -33.28 20.24 -13.54
N ALA A 107 -33.06 21.50 -13.20
CA ALA A 107 -32.58 22.53 -14.11
C ALA A 107 -31.28 23.16 -13.57
N PRO A 108 -30.37 23.63 -14.44
CA PRO A 108 -29.13 24.26 -14.02
C PRO A 108 -29.39 25.51 -13.17
N ILE A 109 -28.72 25.61 -12.01
CA ILE A 109 -28.70 26.83 -11.19
C ILE A 109 -27.55 27.76 -11.60
N PHE A 110 -26.59 27.24 -12.37
CA PHE A 110 -25.54 28.00 -13.05
C PHE A 110 -25.67 27.82 -14.56
N SER A 111 -25.48 28.89 -15.32
CA SER A 111 -25.47 28.83 -16.79
C SER A 111 -24.17 28.18 -17.30
N ALA A 112 -24.20 27.66 -18.53
CA ALA A 112 -23.02 27.11 -19.19
C ALA A 112 -21.87 28.13 -19.27
N GLU A 113 -22.17 29.38 -19.61
CA GLU A 113 -21.18 30.46 -19.67
C GLU A 113 -20.54 30.74 -18.31
N GLU A 114 -21.33 30.73 -17.22
CA GLU A 114 -20.79 30.84 -15.86
C GLU A 114 -19.87 29.66 -15.53
N CYS A 115 -20.26 28.43 -15.85
CA CYS A 115 -19.46 27.23 -15.58
C CYS A 115 -18.14 27.22 -16.37
N ASP A 116 -18.18 27.52 -17.67
CA ASP A 116 -17.01 27.56 -18.53
C ASP A 116 -16.02 28.65 -18.07
N TRP A 117 -16.52 29.80 -17.66
CA TRP A 117 -15.70 30.87 -17.08
C TRP A 117 -15.01 30.41 -15.80
N VAL A 118 -15.73 29.75 -14.87
CA VAL A 118 -15.15 29.23 -13.62
C VAL A 118 -14.04 28.23 -13.90
N ILE A 119 -14.23 27.30 -14.85
CA ILE A 119 -13.20 26.32 -15.21
C ILE A 119 -11.95 27.04 -15.72
N ALA A 120 -12.09 27.95 -16.68
CA ALA A 120 -10.96 28.64 -17.28
C ALA A 120 -10.18 29.46 -16.24
N THR A 121 -10.87 30.20 -15.38
CA THR A 121 -10.24 31.00 -14.32
C THR A 121 -9.60 30.12 -13.25
N ALA A 122 -10.20 28.97 -12.91
CA ALA A 122 -9.62 28.05 -11.94
C ALA A 122 -8.37 27.33 -12.46
N GLU A 123 -8.29 27.02 -13.75
CA GLU A 123 -7.06 26.50 -14.36
C GLU A 123 -5.93 27.55 -14.35
N GLU A 124 -6.27 28.84 -14.50
CA GLU A 124 -5.30 29.94 -14.42
C GLU A 124 -4.84 30.23 -12.98
N GLU A 125 -5.77 30.54 -12.08
CA GLU A 125 -5.46 30.91 -10.69
C GLU A 125 -5.04 29.71 -9.82
N GLY A 126 -5.49 28.51 -10.17
CA GLY A 126 -5.20 27.25 -9.46
C GLY A 126 -4.03 26.46 -10.05
N GLU A 127 -3.18 27.09 -10.88
CA GLU A 127 -1.97 26.50 -11.47
C GLU A 127 -2.21 25.16 -12.19
N GLY A 128 -3.29 25.08 -12.97
CA GLY A 128 -3.65 23.88 -13.73
C GLY A 128 -4.29 22.75 -12.91
N LEU A 129 -4.68 23.04 -11.66
CA LEU A 129 -5.26 22.09 -10.70
C LEU A 129 -4.35 20.87 -10.49
N PRO A 130 -3.17 21.06 -9.88
CA PRO A 130 -2.15 20.04 -9.81
C PRO A 130 -2.67 18.76 -9.14
N SER A 131 -2.23 17.64 -9.68
CA SER A 131 -2.59 16.33 -9.14
C SER A 131 -1.92 16.12 -7.78
N SER A 132 -2.72 15.81 -6.76
CA SER A 132 -2.25 15.45 -5.42
C SER A 132 -2.75 14.06 -5.03
N LYS A 133 -1.99 13.35 -4.20
CA LYS A 133 -2.43 12.06 -3.67
C LYS A 133 -3.41 12.31 -2.51
N SER A 134 -4.65 11.85 -2.66
CA SER A 134 -5.68 11.82 -1.62
C SER A 134 -6.05 10.36 -1.39
N GLY A 135 -5.68 9.84 -0.21
CA GLY A 135 -5.78 8.43 0.13
C GLY A 135 -5.15 7.52 -0.93
N LYS A 136 -5.96 6.67 -1.57
CA LYS A 136 -5.50 5.73 -2.62
C LYS A 136 -5.39 6.37 -4.01
N TYR A 137 -5.97 7.56 -4.22
CA TYR A 137 -6.17 8.13 -5.55
C TYR A 137 -5.34 9.38 -5.78
N GLN A 138 -4.98 9.61 -7.04
CA GLN A 138 -4.46 10.90 -7.48
C GLN A 138 -5.62 11.73 -8.03
N ILE A 139 -5.77 12.95 -7.52
CA ILE A 139 -6.86 13.87 -7.89
C ILE A 139 -6.29 15.24 -8.25
N GLY A 140 -6.75 15.82 -9.37
CA GLY A 140 -6.52 17.23 -9.66
C GLY A 140 -7.42 18.09 -8.78
N LYS A 141 -6.84 18.98 -7.97
CA LYS A 141 -7.59 19.75 -6.96
C LYS A 141 -6.94 21.10 -6.70
N ALA A 142 -7.76 22.14 -6.52
CA ALA A 142 -7.36 23.40 -5.89
C ALA A 142 -8.46 23.93 -4.97
N TRP A 143 -8.08 24.60 -3.89
CA TRP A 143 -9.03 25.20 -2.95
C TRP A 143 -9.51 26.55 -3.46
N ILE A 144 -10.83 26.78 -3.41
CA ILE A 144 -11.42 28.03 -3.91
C ILE A 144 -10.90 29.25 -3.13
N GLN A 145 -10.61 29.09 -1.83
CA GLN A 145 -10.09 30.17 -1.00
C GLN A 145 -8.74 30.75 -1.49
N ASP A 146 -8.00 29.99 -2.28
CA ASP A 146 -6.68 30.36 -2.79
C ASP A 146 -6.77 30.98 -4.21
N MET A 147 -7.98 31.06 -4.80
CA MET A 147 -8.25 31.60 -6.14
C MET A 147 -9.13 32.86 -6.03
N PRO A 148 -8.56 34.08 -6.05
CA PRO A 148 -9.29 35.31 -5.72
C PRO A 148 -10.54 35.57 -6.57
N SER A 149 -10.46 35.35 -7.88
CA SER A 149 -11.58 35.61 -8.79
C SER A 149 -12.66 34.54 -8.65
N VAL A 150 -12.25 33.28 -8.52
CA VAL A 150 -13.17 32.16 -8.29
C VAL A 150 -13.86 32.29 -6.92
N LEU A 151 -13.12 32.69 -5.88
CA LEU A 151 -13.65 32.96 -4.54
C LEU A 151 -14.70 34.08 -4.55
N ALA A 152 -14.41 35.19 -5.24
CA ALA A 152 -15.35 36.29 -5.36
C ALA A 152 -16.65 35.87 -6.07
N TRP A 153 -16.55 35.04 -7.12
CA TRP A 153 -17.72 34.43 -7.77
C TRP A 153 -18.47 33.51 -6.81
N PHE A 154 -17.76 32.63 -6.11
CA PHE A 154 -18.37 31.66 -5.21
C PHE A 154 -19.10 32.33 -4.05
N ASN A 155 -18.56 33.42 -3.50
CA ASN A 155 -19.24 34.20 -2.46
C ASN A 155 -20.58 34.81 -2.93
N ARG A 156 -20.67 35.26 -4.19
CA ARG A 156 -21.95 35.67 -4.78
C ARG A 156 -22.90 34.49 -4.96
N ALA A 157 -22.37 33.32 -5.34
CA ALA A 157 -23.16 32.10 -5.48
C ALA A 157 -23.71 31.61 -4.13
N LEU A 158 -22.94 31.71 -3.05
CA LEU A 158 -23.39 31.42 -1.68
C LEU A 158 -24.56 32.33 -1.29
N GLU A 159 -24.40 33.64 -1.43
CA GLU A 159 -25.43 34.64 -1.09
C GLU A 159 -26.72 34.44 -1.89
N ALA A 160 -26.62 34.19 -3.20
CA ALA A 160 -27.76 34.29 -4.10
C ALA A 160 -28.39 32.95 -4.50
N LYS A 161 -27.69 31.82 -4.37
CA LYS A 161 -28.15 30.52 -4.91
C LYS A 161 -28.03 29.38 -3.88
N LEU A 162 -26.84 29.17 -3.31
CA LEU A 162 -26.56 27.96 -2.51
C LEU A 162 -27.14 28.01 -1.10
N PHE A 163 -26.95 29.10 -0.34
CA PHE A 163 -27.51 29.22 1.01
C PHE A 163 -29.05 29.22 1.05
N PRO A 164 -29.76 29.94 0.14
CA PRO A 164 -31.21 29.85 0.07
C PRO A 164 -31.71 28.42 -0.19
N MET A 165 -30.99 27.68 -1.06
CA MET A 165 -31.34 26.29 -1.36
C MET A 165 -31.21 25.41 -0.12
N LEU A 166 -30.08 25.48 0.59
CA LEU A 166 -29.83 24.69 1.80
C LEU A 166 -30.82 25.01 2.92
N ALA A 167 -31.11 26.30 3.16
CA ALA A 167 -32.10 26.72 4.15
C ALA A 167 -33.51 26.18 3.85
N ARG A 168 -33.88 26.12 2.56
CA ARG A 168 -35.17 25.58 2.14
C ARG A 168 -35.24 24.06 2.21
N LEU A 169 -34.16 23.37 1.82
CA LEU A 169 -34.09 21.92 1.81
C LEU A 169 -34.04 21.35 3.23
N PHE A 170 -33.33 22.03 4.14
CA PHE A 170 -33.07 21.54 5.49
C PHE A 170 -33.58 22.49 6.58
N PRO A 171 -34.87 22.90 6.57
CA PRO A 171 -35.38 23.98 7.42
C PRO A 171 -35.40 23.62 8.91
N LYS A 172 -35.31 22.34 9.26
CA LYS A 172 -35.19 21.87 10.65
C LYS A 172 -33.80 22.12 11.24
N VAL A 173 -32.77 22.09 10.40
CA VAL A 173 -31.36 22.28 10.80
C VAL A 173 -30.93 23.72 10.53
N VAL A 174 -31.45 24.32 9.47
CA VAL A 174 -31.10 25.66 9.00
C VAL A 174 -32.33 26.55 9.10
N SER A 175 -32.44 27.28 10.21
CA SER A 175 -33.51 28.25 10.43
C SER A 175 -33.22 29.61 9.77
N ASP A 176 -31.94 29.96 9.65
CA ASP A 176 -31.45 31.17 8.98
C ASP A 176 -30.17 30.87 8.20
N SER A 177 -30.15 31.26 6.93
CA SER A 177 -28.99 31.22 6.05
C SER A 177 -27.75 31.96 6.59
N SER A 178 -27.92 32.98 7.44
CA SER A 178 -26.81 33.72 8.05
C SER A 178 -26.00 32.89 9.05
N LEU A 179 -26.51 31.71 9.44
CA LEU A 179 -25.83 30.75 10.29
C LEU A 179 -24.95 29.77 9.50
N LEU A 180 -25.02 29.78 8.17
CA LEU A 180 -24.23 28.85 7.35
C LEU A 180 -22.78 29.31 7.21
N ARG A 181 -21.85 28.36 7.24
CA ARG A 181 -20.40 28.57 7.12
C ARG A 181 -19.87 27.64 6.05
N ALA A 182 -19.42 28.18 4.92
CA ALA A 182 -18.75 27.38 3.91
C ALA A 182 -17.34 27.01 4.37
N HIS A 183 -16.97 25.74 4.20
CA HIS A 183 -15.69 25.18 4.62
C HIS A 183 -15.18 24.16 3.59
N SER A 184 -13.87 24.04 3.43
CA SER A 184 -13.23 23.05 2.53
C SER A 184 -13.85 23.00 1.12
N VAL A 185 -14.02 24.15 0.49
CA VAL A 185 -14.57 24.21 -0.88
C VAL A 185 -13.45 24.13 -1.89
N ALA A 186 -13.52 23.16 -2.81
CA ALA A 186 -12.52 22.92 -3.83
C ALA A 186 -13.15 22.67 -5.20
N ILE A 187 -12.38 22.98 -6.24
CA ILE A 187 -12.64 22.48 -7.59
C ILE A 187 -11.83 21.20 -7.80
N LEU A 188 -12.44 20.22 -8.45
CA LEU A 188 -11.87 18.90 -8.71
C LEU A 188 -11.87 18.61 -10.22
N LYS A 189 -10.82 17.95 -10.68
CA LYS A 189 -10.54 17.61 -12.09
C LYS A 189 -10.28 16.11 -12.24
N TYR A 190 -11.01 15.46 -13.15
CA TYR A 190 -10.93 14.03 -13.45
C TYR A 190 -10.73 13.78 -14.94
N ASN A 191 -10.00 12.73 -15.27
CA ASN A 191 -9.78 12.24 -16.64
C ASN A 191 -9.34 10.77 -16.63
N GLU A 192 -8.95 10.21 -17.77
CA GLU A 192 -8.53 8.80 -17.89
C GLU A 192 -7.30 8.44 -17.02
N SER A 193 -6.43 9.41 -16.74
CA SER A 193 -5.25 9.24 -15.87
C SER A 193 -5.63 9.28 -14.38
N HIS A 194 -6.69 10.00 -14.05
CA HIS A 194 -7.23 10.22 -12.70
C HIS A 194 -8.74 9.95 -12.72
N PRO A 195 -9.15 8.69 -12.96
CA PRO A 195 -10.49 8.38 -13.44
C PRO A 195 -11.57 8.57 -12.38
N GLN A 196 -11.22 8.71 -11.10
CA GLN A 196 -12.20 8.92 -10.04
C GLN A 196 -11.58 9.65 -8.86
N THR A 197 -12.42 10.21 -7.99
CA THR A 197 -11.96 10.62 -6.65
C THR A 197 -11.77 9.42 -5.75
N ASP A 198 -11.13 9.69 -4.62
CA ASP A 198 -11.30 8.84 -3.46
C ASP A 198 -12.75 8.77 -3.00
N VAL A 199 -13.08 7.62 -2.40
CA VAL A 199 -14.30 7.47 -1.61
C VAL A 199 -14.07 8.25 -0.34
N HIS A 200 -14.84 9.32 -0.16
CA HIS A 200 -14.80 10.08 1.07
C HIS A 200 -16.21 10.15 1.65
N VAL A 201 -16.26 10.19 2.98
CA VAL A 201 -17.45 10.63 3.71
C VAL A 201 -17.31 12.13 3.85
N ASP A 202 -18.41 12.85 3.67
CA ASP A 202 -18.37 14.27 3.94
C ASP A 202 -18.37 14.47 5.43
N ASP A 203 -17.29 15.06 5.92
CA ASP A 203 -17.14 15.14 7.35
C ASP A 203 -18.17 16.14 7.95
N ALA A 204 -18.61 17.19 7.25
CA ALA A 204 -19.51 18.24 7.80
C ALA A 204 -21.02 17.93 7.82
N LEU A 205 -21.82 18.74 8.54
CA LEU A 205 -23.30 18.64 8.62
C LEU A 205 -23.99 18.60 7.25
N LEU A 206 -23.60 19.49 6.33
CA LEU A 206 -24.21 19.62 5.00
C LEU A 206 -23.14 19.69 3.93
N ALA A 207 -23.51 19.23 2.74
CA ALA A 207 -22.64 19.25 1.58
C ALA A 207 -23.38 19.55 0.29
N PHE A 208 -22.60 20.00 -0.69
CA PHE A 208 -23.09 20.22 -2.04
C PHE A 208 -22.04 19.83 -3.07
N THR A 209 -22.50 19.56 -4.28
CA THR A 209 -21.62 19.38 -5.45
C THR A 209 -22.26 20.05 -6.65
N VAL A 210 -21.48 20.82 -7.41
CA VAL A 210 -21.90 21.47 -8.66
C VAL A 210 -21.16 20.84 -9.84
N ALA A 211 -21.90 20.37 -10.85
CA ALA A 211 -21.32 19.93 -12.10
C ALA A 211 -20.90 21.15 -12.94
N LEU A 212 -19.61 21.26 -13.29
CA LEU A 212 -19.11 22.35 -14.13
C LEU A 212 -18.93 21.94 -15.59
N SER A 213 -18.65 20.66 -15.86
CA SER A 213 -18.55 20.14 -17.22
C SER A 213 -19.89 19.63 -17.74
N PRO A 214 -20.19 19.79 -19.03
CA PRO A 214 -21.37 19.16 -19.63
C PRO A 214 -21.17 17.65 -19.76
N SER A 215 -22.25 16.88 -19.67
CA SER A 215 -22.20 15.41 -19.65
C SER A 215 -21.52 14.80 -20.88
N HIS A 216 -21.58 15.48 -22.02
CA HIS A 216 -20.97 15.04 -23.28
C HIS A 216 -19.46 15.29 -23.38
N ALA A 217 -18.85 16.02 -22.44
CA ALA A 217 -17.40 16.30 -22.44
C ALA A 217 -16.56 15.14 -21.89
N PHE A 218 -17.21 14.12 -21.31
CA PHE A 218 -16.56 12.96 -20.73
C PHE A 218 -17.38 11.68 -20.98
N GLN A 219 -16.72 10.53 -20.86
CA GLN A 219 -17.34 9.21 -20.91
C GLN A 219 -17.19 8.51 -19.56
N GLY A 220 -18.23 7.85 -19.10
CA GLY A 220 -18.31 7.43 -17.70
C GLY A 220 -18.51 8.65 -16.79
N GLY A 221 -17.99 8.62 -15.57
CA GLY A 221 -18.12 9.73 -14.64
C GLY A 221 -19.47 9.78 -13.92
N GLY A 222 -19.70 10.89 -13.21
CA GLY A 222 -20.86 11.09 -12.32
C GLY A 222 -20.48 11.05 -10.83
N THR A 223 -21.42 11.39 -9.97
CA THR A 223 -21.21 11.30 -8.51
C THR A 223 -21.82 9.99 -8.04
N TYR A 224 -20.96 9.02 -7.73
CA TYR A 224 -21.34 7.71 -7.25
C TYR A 224 -21.55 7.72 -5.75
N PHE A 225 -22.63 7.11 -5.30
CA PHE A 225 -23.00 6.98 -3.90
C PHE A 225 -23.03 5.51 -3.51
N GLU A 226 -22.11 5.10 -2.63
CA GLU A 226 -21.90 3.69 -2.29
C GLU A 226 -23.13 3.03 -1.67
N HIS A 227 -23.85 3.76 -0.82
CA HIS A 227 -24.99 3.23 -0.06
C HIS A 227 -26.18 2.80 -0.94
N ILE A 228 -26.30 3.38 -2.13
CA ILE A 228 -27.39 3.11 -3.07
C ILE A 228 -26.91 2.46 -4.37
N ASP A 229 -25.60 2.20 -4.49
CA ASP A 229 -24.97 1.64 -5.69
C ASP A 229 -25.42 2.36 -6.97
N GLN A 230 -25.52 3.70 -6.90
CA GLN A 230 -26.07 4.51 -7.95
C GLN A 230 -25.14 5.67 -8.30
N VAL A 231 -24.98 5.89 -9.61
CA VAL A 231 -24.40 7.11 -10.14
C VAL A 231 -25.52 8.12 -10.32
N ILE A 232 -25.37 9.29 -9.71
CA ILE A 232 -26.24 10.43 -9.97
C ILE A 232 -25.59 11.25 -11.08
N ASP A 233 -26.24 11.24 -12.24
CA ASP A 233 -25.88 12.06 -13.37
C ASP A 233 -26.38 13.50 -13.15
N MET A 234 -25.51 14.46 -13.46
CA MET A 234 -25.81 15.88 -13.43
C MET A 234 -25.33 16.50 -14.72
N GLU A 235 -26.18 17.32 -15.32
CA GLU A 235 -25.78 18.20 -16.41
C GLU A 235 -25.05 19.44 -15.91
N GLN A 236 -24.33 20.11 -16.83
CA GLN A 236 -23.61 21.34 -16.53
C GLN A 236 -24.50 22.36 -15.80
N GLY A 237 -23.98 22.86 -14.68
CA GLY A 237 -24.64 23.84 -13.84
C GLY A 237 -25.72 23.30 -12.89
N GLN A 238 -26.03 22.00 -12.93
CA GLN A 238 -26.83 21.34 -11.92
C GLN A 238 -26.02 21.10 -10.63
N ALA A 239 -26.73 20.97 -9.51
CA ALA A 239 -26.15 20.75 -8.21
C ALA A 239 -26.87 19.68 -7.41
N THR A 240 -26.11 18.98 -6.57
CA THR A 240 -26.62 18.12 -5.50
C THR A 240 -26.48 18.80 -4.14
N PHE A 241 -27.41 18.51 -3.24
CA PHE A 241 -27.42 18.97 -1.85
C PHE A 241 -27.84 17.82 -0.94
N ARG A 242 -27.11 17.64 0.16
CA ARG A 242 -27.33 16.51 1.06
C ARG A 242 -26.70 16.73 2.44
N PRO A 243 -27.19 16.04 3.48
CA PRO A 243 -26.44 15.80 4.69
C PRO A 243 -25.09 15.12 4.44
N GLY A 244 -24.06 15.42 5.24
CA GLY A 244 -22.69 14.93 4.99
C GLY A 244 -22.42 13.46 5.33
N SER A 245 -23.33 12.74 5.96
CA SER A 245 -23.15 11.34 6.35
C SER A 245 -23.10 10.31 5.21
N VAL A 246 -22.87 10.73 3.96
CA VAL A 246 -22.96 9.86 2.78
C VAL A 246 -21.58 9.64 2.19
N ARG A 247 -21.16 8.38 2.09
CA ARG A 247 -20.01 8.00 1.26
C ARG A 247 -20.29 8.24 -0.20
N HIS A 248 -19.41 9.01 -0.83
CA HIS A 248 -19.48 9.24 -2.26
C HIS A 248 -18.08 9.29 -2.89
N ALA A 249 -18.05 9.01 -4.18
CA ALA A 249 -16.87 9.15 -5.01
C ALA A 249 -17.25 9.67 -6.39
N GLY A 250 -16.28 10.18 -7.14
CA GLY A 250 -16.39 10.27 -8.58
C GLY A 250 -16.51 8.86 -9.15
N SER A 251 -17.50 8.63 -10.01
CA SER A 251 -17.52 7.42 -10.83
C SER A 251 -16.40 7.48 -11.87
N THR A 252 -15.92 6.31 -12.30
CA THR A 252 -14.80 6.16 -13.24
C THR A 252 -15.06 6.91 -14.55
N VAL A 253 -14.19 7.86 -14.89
CA VAL A 253 -14.10 8.54 -16.19
C VAL A 253 -13.17 7.71 -17.09
N THR A 254 -13.70 7.26 -18.22
CA THR A 254 -12.98 6.45 -19.22
C THR A 254 -12.56 7.26 -20.44
N GLY A 255 -13.00 8.52 -20.54
CA GLY A 255 -12.70 9.40 -21.65
C GLY A 255 -12.98 10.87 -21.29
N GLY A 256 -12.13 11.80 -21.73
CA GLY A 256 -12.38 13.24 -21.61
C GLY A 256 -12.11 13.83 -20.22
N LEU A 257 -12.58 15.07 -20.00
CA LEU A 257 -12.29 15.85 -18.79
C LEU A 257 -13.58 16.23 -18.07
N ARG A 258 -13.62 15.98 -16.76
CA ARG A 258 -14.74 16.33 -15.88
C ARG A 258 -14.27 17.26 -14.77
N TYR A 259 -15.00 18.37 -14.61
CA TYR A 259 -14.83 19.35 -13.54
C TYR A 259 -16.06 19.41 -12.66
N VAL A 260 -15.84 19.46 -11.34
CA VAL A 260 -16.89 19.69 -10.34
C VAL A 260 -16.39 20.62 -9.26
N ILE A 261 -17.30 21.37 -8.63
CA ILE A 261 -17.03 22.03 -7.35
C ILE A 261 -17.69 21.20 -6.26
N GLY A 262 -16.92 20.82 -5.26
CA GLY A 262 -17.42 20.17 -4.04
C GLY A 262 -17.09 21.03 -2.82
N GLY A 263 -17.98 21.05 -1.84
CA GLY A 263 -17.75 21.78 -0.61
C GLY A 263 -18.69 21.39 0.50
N PHE A 264 -18.29 21.77 1.71
CA PHE A 264 -18.99 21.49 2.94
C PHE A 264 -19.54 22.76 3.55
N ILE A 265 -20.67 22.64 4.23
CA ILE A 265 -21.33 23.73 4.94
C ILE A 265 -21.55 23.30 6.39
N ALA A 266 -20.91 24.03 7.31
CA ALA A 266 -21.15 23.93 8.73
C ALA A 266 -22.24 24.93 9.17
N VAL A 267 -22.86 24.68 10.32
CA VAL A 267 -23.86 25.57 10.93
C VAL A 267 -23.25 26.20 12.18
N ALA A 268 -23.29 27.53 12.29
CA ALA A 268 -22.57 28.31 13.29
C ALA A 268 -22.89 27.94 14.75
N ASP A 269 -24.08 27.40 15.04
CA ASP A 269 -24.54 27.00 16.37
C ASP A 269 -24.57 25.48 16.58
N GLN A 270 -23.93 24.71 15.70
CA GLN A 270 -23.89 23.24 15.77
C GLN A 270 -22.45 22.74 15.80
N VAL A 271 -22.08 22.07 16.90
CA VAL A 271 -20.76 21.44 17.08
C VAL A 271 -20.83 19.96 16.73
N GLU A 272 -19.92 19.51 15.86
CA GLU A 272 -19.85 18.13 15.38
C GLU A 272 -18.77 17.30 16.13
N HIS A 273 -19.01 16.98 17.40
CA HIS A 273 -18.07 16.21 18.25
C HIS A 273 -17.51 14.92 17.63
N VAL A 274 -18.36 14.04 17.07
CA VAL A 274 -17.94 12.73 16.50
C VAL A 274 -16.89 12.93 15.41
N ARG A 275 -17.16 13.85 14.47
CA ARG A 275 -16.23 14.22 13.39
C ARG A 275 -14.92 14.75 13.96
N ARG A 276 -14.99 15.76 14.84
CA ARG A 276 -13.79 16.46 15.32
C ARG A 276 -12.90 15.55 16.17
N LEU A 277 -13.49 14.66 16.97
CA LEU A 277 -12.76 13.58 17.65
C LEU A 277 -12.10 12.63 16.64
N ASN A 278 -12.84 12.19 15.62
CA ASN A 278 -12.32 11.33 14.55
C ASN A 278 -11.18 12.00 13.77
N GLU A 279 -11.31 13.26 13.37
CA GLU A 279 -10.27 14.00 12.66
C GLU A 279 -9.02 14.23 13.52
N ARG A 280 -9.19 14.48 14.82
CA ARG A 280 -8.04 14.57 15.75
C ARG A 280 -7.33 13.23 15.88
N GLY A 281 -8.07 12.13 15.96
CA GLY A 281 -7.51 10.79 15.91
C GLY A 281 -6.78 10.53 14.59
N ASN A 282 -7.41 10.85 13.45
CA ASN A 282 -6.86 10.63 12.13
C ASN A 282 -5.59 11.47 11.88
N ARG A 283 -5.55 12.71 12.39
CA ARG A 283 -4.32 13.54 12.36
C ARG A 283 -3.14 12.87 13.07
N LEU A 284 -3.39 12.15 14.17
CA LEU A 284 -2.36 11.37 14.84
C LEU A 284 -1.93 10.17 13.97
N LEU A 285 -2.87 9.50 13.29
CA LEU A 285 -2.54 8.38 12.41
C LEU A 285 -1.71 8.82 11.20
N LEU A 286 -2.01 10.00 10.63
CA LEU A 286 -1.32 10.56 9.48
C LEU A 286 0.04 11.19 9.82
N ASP A 287 0.36 11.40 11.09
CA ASP A 287 1.68 11.89 11.52
C ASP A 287 2.74 10.81 11.26
N PRO A 288 3.75 11.07 10.38
CA PRO A 288 4.80 10.11 10.10
C PRO A 288 5.66 9.74 11.32
N ALA A 289 5.64 10.57 12.37
CA ALA A 289 6.40 10.38 13.60
C ALA A 289 5.55 9.83 14.76
N VAL A 290 4.29 9.41 14.51
CA VAL A 290 3.43 8.89 15.57
C VAL A 290 4.02 7.65 16.22
N ASP A 291 4.13 7.71 17.54
CA ASP A 291 4.61 6.61 18.38
C ASP A 291 3.44 5.80 18.97
N GLU A 292 3.75 4.78 19.76
CA GLU A 292 2.73 3.95 20.41
C GLU A 292 1.77 4.78 21.29
N HIS A 293 2.27 5.83 21.95
CA HIS A 293 1.44 6.71 22.76
C HIS A 293 0.43 7.49 21.91
N GLY A 294 0.88 8.04 20.78
CA GLY A 294 0.02 8.70 19.80
C GLY A 294 -1.03 7.76 19.21
N LEU A 295 -0.66 6.52 18.88
CA LEU A 295 -1.59 5.50 18.41
C LEU A 295 -2.64 5.14 19.46
N ARG A 296 -2.25 4.96 20.73
CA ARG A 296 -3.19 4.72 21.84
C ARG A 296 -4.14 5.91 22.06
N ARG A 297 -3.64 7.14 21.90
CA ARG A 297 -4.49 8.34 21.96
C ARG A 297 -5.46 8.38 20.78
N ALA A 298 -5.03 8.06 19.56
CA ALA A 298 -5.91 7.97 18.40
C ALA A 298 -7.03 6.95 18.63
N ALA A 299 -6.68 5.74 19.08
CA ALA A 299 -7.65 4.70 19.42
C ALA A 299 -8.66 5.14 20.48
N ARG A 300 -8.24 5.90 21.50
CA ARG A 300 -9.17 6.48 22.49
C ARG A 300 -10.13 7.50 21.87
N LEU A 301 -9.63 8.41 21.04
CA LEU A 301 -10.47 9.39 20.34
C LEU A 301 -11.53 8.70 19.48
N PHE A 302 -11.16 7.65 18.73
CA PHE A 302 -12.12 6.87 17.95
C PHE A 302 -13.13 6.12 18.81
N ASN A 303 -12.70 5.55 19.95
CA ASN A 303 -13.63 4.91 20.88
C ASN A 303 -14.64 5.91 21.47
N TRP A 304 -14.21 7.13 21.80
CA TRP A 304 -15.13 8.18 22.22
C TRP A 304 -16.08 8.59 21.10
N SER A 305 -15.59 8.76 19.87
CA SER A 305 -16.45 8.99 18.70
C SER A 305 -17.49 7.88 18.53
N LEU A 306 -17.10 6.61 18.69
CA LEU A 306 -17.98 5.45 18.60
C LEU A 306 -18.94 5.33 19.77
N ALA A 307 -18.57 5.82 20.95
CA ALA A 307 -19.46 5.88 22.11
C ALA A 307 -20.57 6.93 21.90
N LEU A 308 -20.23 8.05 21.28
CA LEU A 308 -21.19 9.10 20.91
C LEU A 308 -22.05 8.71 19.70
N ASN A 309 -21.45 8.05 18.70
CA ASN A 309 -22.13 7.49 17.54
C ASN A 309 -21.54 6.12 17.15
N PRO A 310 -22.17 5.02 17.57
CA PRO A 310 -21.74 3.66 17.22
C PRO A 310 -21.84 3.33 15.74
N SER A 311 -22.59 4.11 14.96
CA SER A 311 -22.75 3.93 13.53
C SER A 311 -21.67 4.61 12.69
N CYS A 312 -20.77 5.38 13.31
CA CYS A 312 -19.71 6.10 12.59
C CYS A 312 -18.76 5.13 11.87
N SER A 313 -19.03 4.89 10.59
CA SER A 313 -18.27 3.94 9.77
C SER A 313 -16.79 4.32 9.67
N LEU A 314 -16.47 5.61 9.50
CA LEU A 314 -15.09 6.12 9.52
C LEU A 314 -14.40 5.89 10.86
N CYS A 315 -15.11 6.06 11.97
CA CYS A 315 -14.55 5.88 13.28
C CYS A 315 -14.16 4.41 13.51
N HIS A 316 -14.96 3.45 13.02
CA HIS A 316 -14.60 2.03 13.01
C HIS A 316 -13.37 1.77 12.14
N GLN A 317 -13.31 2.35 10.94
CA GLN A 317 -12.17 2.21 10.03
C GLN A 317 -10.86 2.71 10.65
N ASN A 318 -10.90 3.94 11.17
CA ASN A 318 -9.72 4.58 11.74
C ASN A 318 -9.32 3.93 13.09
N ALA A 319 -10.30 3.47 13.89
CA ALA A 319 -10.02 2.64 15.05
C ALA A 319 -9.29 1.35 14.64
N ALA A 320 -9.73 0.68 13.57
CA ALA A 320 -9.10 -0.52 13.09
C ALA A 320 -7.66 -0.28 12.62
N ASP A 321 -7.39 0.80 11.87
CA ASP A 321 -6.01 1.17 11.49
C ASP A 321 -5.12 1.40 12.71
N ALA A 322 -5.60 2.19 13.69
CA ALA A 322 -4.89 2.42 14.93
C ALA A 322 -4.56 1.11 15.66
N LEU A 323 -5.54 0.20 15.76
CA LEU A 323 -5.41 -1.10 16.42
C LEU A 323 -4.47 -2.04 15.68
N LEU A 324 -4.49 -2.08 14.35
CA LEU A 324 -3.54 -2.86 13.55
C LEU A 324 -2.11 -2.38 13.76
N ARG A 325 -1.89 -1.06 13.81
CA ARG A 325 -0.58 -0.46 14.06
C ARG A 325 -0.10 -0.63 15.50
N LEU A 326 -1.01 -0.82 16.45
CA LEU A 326 -0.72 -1.21 17.83
C LEU A 326 -0.45 -2.72 17.99
N GLY A 327 -0.63 -3.52 16.94
CA GLY A 327 -0.48 -4.98 17.02
C GLY A 327 -1.65 -5.66 17.73
N GLU A 328 -2.85 -5.08 17.68
CA GLU A 328 -4.09 -5.60 18.29
C GLU A 328 -5.11 -6.05 17.21
N PRO A 329 -4.78 -7.05 16.36
CA PRO A 329 -5.58 -7.38 15.18
C PRO A 329 -6.95 -7.99 15.49
N GLU A 330 -7.17 -8.59 16.67
CA GLU A 330 -8.47 -9.12 17.08
C GLU A 330 -9.47 -7.98 17.36
N ARG A 331 -9.00 -6.90 17.98
CA ARG A 331 -9.81 -5.71 18.22
C ARG A 331 -10.08 -4.96 16.91
N ALA A 332 -9.09 -4.91 16.01
CA ALA A 332 -9.27 -4.35 14.68
C ALA A 332 -10.33 -5.11 13.87
N GLU A 333 -10.30 -6.45 13.90
CA GLU A 333 -11.34 -7.27 13.25
C GLU A 333 -12.74 -6.94 13.77
N HIS A 334 -12.90 -6.76 15.09
CA HIS A 334 -14.21 -6.40 15.65
C HIS A 334 -14.73 -5.07 15.09
N ALA A 335 -13.89 -4.03 15.05
CA ALA A 335 -14.24 -2.74 14.47
C ALA A 335 -14.56 -2.85 12.97
N LEU A 336 -13.77 -3.61 12.20
CA LEU A 336 -13.98 -3.80 10.77
C LEU A 336 -15.26 -4.57 10.45
N ARG A 337 -15.60 -5.58 11.26
CA ARG A 337 -16.88 -6.29 11.11
C ARG A 337 -18.06 -5.37 11.45
N ALA A 338 -17.92 -4.49 12.44
CA ALA A 338 -18.94 -3.47 12.72
C ALA A 338 -19.08 -2.48 11.55
N GLN A 339 -17.97 -2.02 10.97
CA GLN A 339 -17.99 -1.20 9.75
C GLN A 339 -18.69 -1.92 8.59
N LEU A 340 -18.41 -3.21 8.36
CA LEU A 340 -19.02 -3.98 7.28
C LEU A 340 -20.51 -4.31 7.51
N GLN A 341 -21.00 -4.25 8.75
CA GLN A 341 -22.44 -4.29 9.02
C GLN A 341 -23.13 -3.00 8.56
N LEU A 342 -22.42 -1.87 8.66
CA LEU A 342 -22.89 -0.54 8.25
C LEU A 342 -22.74 -0.35 6.74
N LEU A 343 -21.63 -0.84 6.18
CA LEU A 343 -21.22 -0.69 4.79
C LEU A 343 -20.75 -2.04 4.20
N PRO A 344 -21.67 -2.92 3.79
CA PRO A 344 -21.30 -4.25 3.30
C PRO A 344 -20.46 -4.26 2.02
N ARG A 345 -20.50 -3.16 1.25
CA ARG A 345 -19.78 -2.96 -0.02
C ARG A 345 -18.59 -2.01 0.10
N ASP A 346 -18.06 -1.83 1.31
CA ASP A 346 -16.83 -1.07 1.52
C ASP A 346 -15.60 -1.95 1.21
N SER A 347 -14.98 -1.70 0.06
CA SER A 347 -13.79 -2.43 -0.39
C SER A 347 -12.60 -2.25 0.57
N ASP A 348 -12.42 -1.05 1.13
CA ASP A 348 -11.32 -0.74 2.03
C ASP A 348 -11.48 -1.47 3.37
N ALA A 349 -12.72 -1.58 3.87
CA ALA A 349 -13.03 -2.35 5.07
C ALA A 349 -12.78 -3.85 4.87
N HIS A 350 -13.17 -4.42 3.71
CA HIS A 350 -12.86 -5.81 3.37
C HIS A 350 -11.35 -6.04 3.25
N PHE A 351 -10.62 -5.12 2.61
CA PHE A 351 -9.16 -5.18 2.51
C PHE A 351 -8.50 -5.14 3.89
N ALA A 352 -8.86 -4.18 4.74
CA ALA A 352 -8.34 -4.06 6.09
C ALA A 352 -8.71 -5.27 6.96
N LEU A 353 -9.89 -5.86 6.76
CA LEU A 353 -10.28 -7.12 7.42
C LEU A 353 -9.37 -8.26 7.01
N GLY A 354 -9.02 -8.35 5.73
CA GLY A 354 -8.01 -9.30 5.23
C GLY A 354 -6.65 -9.11 5.91
N VAL A 355 -6.22 -7.85 6.09
CA VAL A 355 -4.96 -7.53 6.80
C VAL A 355 -5.02 -7.99 8.27
N ALA A 356 -6.12 -7.69 8.97
CA ALA A 356 -6.32 -8.10 10.37
C ALA A 356 -6.31 -9.62 10.53
N LEU A 357 -7.04 -10.34 9.68
CA LEU A 357 -7.13 -11.80 9.70
C LEU A 357 -5.78 -12.46 9.36
N ARG A 358 -5.03 -11.89 8.41
CA ARG A 358 -3.68 -12.36 8.09
C ARG A 358 -2.73 -12.19 9.27
N ALA A 359 -2.79 -11.06 9.99
CA ALA A 359 -1.99 -10.84 11.19
C ALA A 359 -2.28 -11.87 12.30
N GLN A 360 -3.52 -12.38 12.35
CA GLN A 360 -3.93 -13.50 13.22
C GLN A 360 -3.61 -14.90 12.64
N SER A 361 -2.90 -14.98 11.49
CA SER A 361 -2.63 -16.24 10.75
C SER A 361 -3.88 -17.01 10.30
N ARG A 362 -5.04 -16.34 10.22
CA ARG A 362 -6.30 -16.89 9.70
C ARG A 362 -6.37 -16.71 8.18
N HIS A 363 -5.50 -17.44 7.49
CA HIS A 363 -5.23 -17.24 6.05
C HIS A 363 -6.45 -17.49 5.14
N ASP A 364 -7.27 -18.51 5.39
CA ASP A 364 -8.47 -18.76 4.56
C ASP A 364 -9.49 -17.62 4.63
N GLU A 365 -9.75 -17.09 5.83
CA GLU A 365 -10.66 -15.96 6.02
C GLU A 365 -10.07 -14.66 5.45
N ALA A 366 -8.76 -14.47 5.57
CA ALA A 366 -8.07 -13.33 4.96
C ALA A 366 -8.20 -13.35 3.43
N ALA A 367 -8.05 -14.52 2.80
CA ALA A 367 -8.25 -14.66 1.36
C ALA A 367 -9.69 -14.31 0.96
N ALA A 368 -10.69 -14.79 1.69
CA ALA A 368 -12.09 -14.47 1.43
C ALA A 368 -12.38 -12.96 1.57
N ALA A 369 -11.78 -12.29 2.55
CA ALA A 369 -11.92 -10.84 2.73
C ALA A 369 -11.26 -10.06 1.57
N TYR A 370 -10.06 -10.44 1.13
CA TYR A 370 -9.44 -9.82 -0.05
C TYR A 370 -10.23 -10.08 -1.34
N GLU A 371 -10.81 -11.26 -1.51
CA GLU A 371 -11.69 -11.56 -2.65
C GLU A 371 -12.97 -10.73 -2.62
N ALA A 372 -13.55 -10.48 -1.45
CA ALA A 372 -14.68 -9.58 -1.30
C ALA A 372 -14.31 -8.13 -1.68
N ALA A 373 -13.15 -7.64 -1.25
CA ALA A 373 -12.62 -6.35 -1.69
C ALA A 373 -12.45 -6.29 -3.21
N LEU A 374 -11.82 -7.31 -3.81
CA LEU A 374 -11.59 -7.40 -5.26
C LEU A 374 -12.88 -7.58 -6.08
N ALA A 375 -13.93 -8.15 -5.51
CA ALA A 375 -15.24 -8.21 -6.16
C ALA A 375 -15.88 -6.82 -6.28
N ILE A 376 -15.56 -5.90 -5.37
CA ILE A 376 -16.03 -4.51 -5.38
C ILE A 376 -15.08 -3.63 -6.21
N GLN A 377 -13.77 -3.77 -6.03
CA GLN A 377 -12.73 -3.03 -6.75
C GLN A 377 -11.73 -3.99 -7.43
N PRO A 378 -12.04 -4.49 -8.64
CA PRO A 378 -11.19 -5.47 -9.33
C PRO A 378 -9.80 -4.98 -9.74
N ARG A 379 -9.57 -3.67 -9.71
CA ARG A 379 -8.31 -3.01 -10.07
C ARG A 379 -7.48 -2.56 -8.86
N ASP A 380 -7.81 -3.01 -7.64
CA ASP A 380 -7.00 -2.78 -6.44
C ASP A 380 -5.74 -3.65 -6.48
N PHE A 381 -4.60 -3.03 -6.77
CA PHE A 381 -3.30 -3.70 -6.88
C PHE A 381 -2.85 -4.27 -5.54
N GLU A 382 -2.99 -3.51 -4.47
CA GLU A 382 -2.62 -3.90 -3.12
C GLU A 382 -3.42 -5.13 -2.68
N ALA A 383 -4.72 -5.19 -2.98
CA ALA A 383 -5.56 -6.34 -2.70
C ALA A 383 -5.09 -7.61 -3.46
N TRP A 384 -4.73 -7.49 -4.74
CA TRP A 384 -4.16 -8.62 -5.51
C TRP A 384 -2.84 -9.12 -4.94
N VAL A 385 -1.92 -8.22 -4.57
CA VAL A 385 -0.63 -8.58 -3.96
C VAL A 385 -0.82 -9.29 -2.62
N ASN A 386 -1.73 -8.80 -1.78
CA ASN A 386 -1.98 -9.40 -0.47
C ASN A 386 -2.76 -10.72 -0.57
N LEU A 387 -3.70 -10.85 -1.51
CA LEU A 387 -4.36 -12.12 -1.81
C LEU A 387 -3.34 -13.16 -2.26
N ALA A 388 -2.43 -12.79 -3.17
CA ALA A 388 -1.37 -13.69 -3.62
C ALA A 388 -0.50 -14.18 -2.46
N ALA A 389 -0.04 -13.28 -1.59
CA ALA A 389 0.76 -13.63 -0.42
C ALA A 389 0.03 -14.61 0.53
N VAL A 390 -1.27 -14.41 0.75
CA VAL A 390 -2.08 -15.32 1.57
C VAL A 390 -2.29 -16.67 0.89
N ARG A 391 -2.54 -16.70 -0.43
CA ARG A 391 -2.64 -17.95 -1.21
C ARG A 391 -1.33 -18.75 -1.17
N GLY A 392 -0.18 -18.08 -1.21
CA GLY A 392 1.13 -18.70 -1.02
C GLY A 392 1.31 -19.31 0.37
N ALA A 393 0.87 -18.60 1.44
CA ALA A 393 0.87 -19.14 2.79
C ALA A 393 -0.03 -20.39 2.96
N LEU A 394 -1.10 -20.49 2.16
CA LEU A 394 -1.96 -21.67 2.06
C LEU A 394 -1.41 -22.77 1.13
N SER A 395 -0.20 -22.60 0.57
CA SER A 395 0.41 -23.50 -0.42
C SER A 395 -0.43 -23.69 -1.70
N GLN A 396 -1.24 -22.68 -2.06
CA GLN A 396 -2.08 -22.68 -3.26
C GLN A 396 -1.35 -21.97 -4.41
N VAL A 397 -0.29 -22.62 -4.90
CA VAL A 397 0.73 -22.05 -5.79
C VAL A 397 0.15 -21.49 -7.10
N GLU A 398 -0.81 -22.18 -7.73
CA GLU A 398 -1.44 -21.70 -8.96
C GLU A 398 -2.29 -20.45 -8.72
N ALA A 399 -3.02 -20.39 -7.60
CA ALA A 399 -3.86 -19.24 -7.24
C ALA A 399 -3.00 -18.02 -6.87
N GLU A 400 -1.92 -18.24 -6.12
CA GLU A 400 -0.89 -17.22 -5.84
C GLU A 400 -0.32 -16.64 -7.14
N THR A 401 0.11 -17.51 -8.06
CA THR A 401 0.66 -17.10 -9.36
C THR A 401 -0.34 -16.26 -10.15
N ASN A 402 -1.62 -16.68 -10.22
CA ASN A 402 -2.66 -15.94 -10.91
C ASN A 402 -2.87 -14.54 -10.31
N ALA A 403 -2.91 -14.44 -8.98
CA ALA A 403 -3.09 -13.17 -8.29
C ALA A 403 -1.91 -12.21 -8.54
N TYR A 404 -0.66 -12.69 -8.54
CA TYR A 404 0.49 -11.86 -8.91
C TYR A 404 0.49 -11.48 -10.40
N GLN A 405 0.05 -12.37 -11.31
CA GLN A 405 -0.15 -12.02 -12.73
C GLN A 405 -1.15 -10.86 -12.90
N ARG A 406 -2.24 -10.86 -12.12
CA ARG A 406 -3.20 -9.74 -12.08
C ARG A 406 -2.57 -8.47 -11.56
N ALA A 407 -1.78 -8.54 -10.48
CA ALA A 407 -1.09 -7.39 -9.92
C ALA A 407 -0.11 -6.74 -10.92
N VAL A 408 0.76 -7.52 -11.57
CA VAL A 408 1.72 -6.97 -12.55
C VAL A 408 1.04 -6.44 -13.81
N ALA A 409 -0.12 -6.99 -14.20
CA ALA A 409 -0.92 -6.44 -15.29
C ALA A 409 -1.53 -5.08 -14.94
N LEU A 410 -1.85 -4.83 -13.66
CA LEU A 410 -2.38 -3.55 -13.18
C LEU A 410 -1.27 -2.49 -13.04
N ARG A 411 -0.12 -2.86 -12.48
CA ARG A 411 1.04 -1.98 -12.31
C ARG A 411 2.32 -2.67 -12.82
N PRO A 412 2.61 -2.57 -14.12
CA PRO A 412 3.75 -3.27 -14.74
C PRO A 412 5.12 -2.69 -14.33
N ALA A 413 5.16 -1.50 -13.74
CA ALA A 413 6.38 -0.86 -13.26
C ALA A 413 6.64 -1.10 -11.76
N GLU A 414 5.91 -2.02 -11.11
CA GLU A 414 6.09 -2.32 -9.69
C GLU A 414 7.01 -3.53 -9.45
N THR A 415 8.24 -3.26 -9.02
CA THR A 415 9.30 -4.26 -8.80
C THR A 415 8.88 -5.36 -7.84
N VAL A 416 8.20 -5.02 -6.74
CA VAL A 416 7.81 -5.99 -5.70
C VAL A 416 6.84 -7.04 -6.24
N ALA A 417 5.92 -6.66 -7.13
CA ALA A 417 4.97 -7.60 -7.73
C ALA A 417 5.67 -8.58 -8.70
N TRP A 418 6.60 -8.10 -9.53
CA TRP A 418 7.40 -8.95 -10.42
C TRP A 418 8.34 -9.89 -9.66
N LEU A 419 8.98 -9.39 -8.59
CA LEU A 419 9.83 -10.19 -7.72
C LEU A 419 9.05 -11.38 -7.14
N ASN A 420 7.88 -11.11 -6.56
CA ASN A 420 7.05 -12.15 -5.97
C ASN A 420 6.47 -13.08 -7.03
N LEU A 421 6.08 -12.57 -8.21
CA LEU A 421 5.65 -13.40 -9.34
C LEU A 421 6.74 -14.41 -9.76
N GLY A 422 8.01 -13.99 -9.82
CA GLY A 422 9.12 -14.88 -10.12
C GLY A 422 9.34 -15.97 -9.05
N ILE A 423 9.12 -15.62 -7.78
CA ILE A 423 9.15 -16.57 -6.66
C ILE A 423 8.01 -17.60 -6.81
N SER A 424 6.79 -17.15 -7.07
CA SER A 424 5.62 -18.02 -7.25
C SER A 424 5.78 -18.92 -8.48
N TYR A 425 6.30 -18.42 -9.60
CA TYR A 425 6.63 -19.25 -10.77
C TYR A 425 7.70 -20.30 -10.47
N THR A 426 8.71 -19.96 -9.65
CA THR A 426 9.73 -20.92 -9.21
C THR A 426 9.12 -22.05 -8.39
N ALA A 427 8.16 -21.71 -7.51
CA ALA A 427 7.39 -22.68 -6.72
C ALA A 427 6.44 -23.53 -7.59
N ALA A 428 5.86 -22.94 -8.63
CA ALA A 428 5.01 -23.60 -9.64
C ALA A 428 5.79 -24.44 -10.66
N ASP A 429 7.11 -24.51 -10.53
CA ASP A 429 8.04 -25.14 -11.49
C ASP A 429 7.98 -24.58 -12.93
N LYS A 430 7.47 -23.36 -13.07
CA LYS A 430 7.45 -22.58 -14.33
C LYS A 430 8.75 -21.80 -14.47
N LEU A 431 9.84 -22.52 -14.72
CA LEU A 431 11.18 -21.97 -14.53
C LEU A 431 11.55 -20.87 -15.55
N ALA A 432 11.10 -20.98 -16.79
CA ALA A 432 11.38 -19.97 -17.81
C ALA A 432 10.69 -18.64 -17.49
N GLU A 433 9.41 -18.70 -17.08
CA GLU A 433 8.61 -17.54 -16.69
C GLU A 433 9.13 -16.88 -15.41
N ALA A 434 9.66 -17.67 -14.47
CA ALA A 434 10.33 -17.15 -13.28
C ALA A 434 11.57 -16.30 -13.62
N GLU A 435 12.43 -16.82 -14.50
CA GLU A 435 13.63 -16.11 -14.96
C GLU A 435 13.28 -14.79 -15.66
N GLU A 436 12.25 -14.80 -16.52
CA GLU A 436 11.73 -13.59 -17.17
C GLU A 436 11.21 -12.56 -16.14
N ALA A 437 10.41 -13.00 -15.17
CA ALA A 437 9.88 -12.12 -14.12
C ALA A 437 10.99 -11.49 -13.27
N PHE A 438 12.02 -12.26 -12.88
CA PHE A 438 13.15 -11.72 -12.13
C PHE A 438 13.98 -10.72 -12.94
N ARG A 439 14.20 -10.99 -14.24
CA ARG A 439 14.88 -10.03 -15.12
C ARG A 439 14.08 -8.75 -15.32
N HIS A 440 12.75 -8.85 -15.45
CA HIS A 440 11.89 -7.67 -15.48
C HIS A 440 11.98 -6.85 -14.20
N ALA A 441 11.90 -7.49 -13.02
CA ALA A 441 12.08 -6.79 -11.75
C ALA A 441 13.44 -6.09 -11.66
N GLN A 442 14.52 -6.73 -12.12
CA GLN A 442 15.86 -6.14 -12.17
C GLN A 442 15.96 -4.96 -13.16
N ALA A 443 15.24 -5.01 -14.28
CA ALA A 443 15.22 -3.91 -15.25
C ALA A 443 14.45 -2.68 -14.75
N ILE A 444 13.39 -2.89 -13.93
CA ILE A 444 12.60 -1.82 -13.33
C ILE A 444 13.40 -1.13 -12.21
N SER A 445 14.06 -1.90 -11.34
CA SER A 445 14.89 -1.38 -10.24
C SER A 445 16.29 -1.98 -10.28
N PRO A 446 17.21 -1.42 -11.09
CA PRO A 446 18.57 -1.94 -11.22
C PRO A 446 19.43 -1.76 -9.96
N ASP A 447 19.01 -0.89 -9.05
CA ASP A 447 19.61 -0.60 -7.76
C ASP A 447 19.08 -1.48 -6.60
N ASP A 448 17.99 -2.23 -6.84
CA ASP A 448 17.45 -3.18 -5.87
C ASP A 448 18.24 -4.52 -5.92
N PRO A 449 18.88 -4.94 -4.81
CA PRO A 449 19.58 -6.22 -4.77
C PRO A 449 18.65 -7.44 -4.82
N ARG A 450 17.37 -7.32 -4.42
CA ARG A 450 16.45 -8.45 -4.21
C ARG A 450 16.13 -9.23 -5.50
N PRO A 451 15.87 -8.59 -6.66
CA PRO A 451 15.73 -9.29 -7.94
C PRO A 451 16.97 -10.10 -8.32
N SER A 452 18.17 -9.51 -8.20
CA SER A 452 19.43 -10.18 -8.55
C SER A 452 19.72 -11.38 -7.65
N LEU A 453 19.43 -11.24 -6.35
CA LEU A 453 19.56 -12.32 -5.36
C LEU A 453 18.59 -13.48 -5.63
N SER A 454 17.34 -13.16 -5.98
CA SER A 454 16.31 -14.14 -6.31
C SER A 454 16.58 -14.84 -7.64
N LEU A 455 17.07 -14.11 -8.64
CA LEU A 455 17.56 -14.66 -9.90
C LEU A 455 18.74 -15.61 -9.68
N GLY A 456 19.70 -15.24 -8.82
CA GLY A 456 20.82 -16.12 -8.46
C GLY A 456 20.35 -17.45 -7.86
N ARG A 457 19.41 -17.39 -6.90
CA ARG A 457 18.78 -18.59 -6.30
C ARG A 457 18.03 -19.43 -7.35
N HIS A 458 17.31 -18.78 -8.24
CA HIS A 458 16.60 -19.43 -9.34
C HIS A 458 17.55 -20.14 -10.31
N LEU A 459 18.66 -19.51 -10.70
CA LEU A 459 19.68 -20.07 -11.59
C LEU A 459 20.39 -21.30 -10.98
N LEU A 460 20.54 -21.35 -9.65
CA LEU A 460 21.01 -22.57 -8.96
C LEU A 460 20.01 -23.73 -9.13
N LYS A 461 18.69 -23.47 -9.09
CA LYS A 461 17.67 -24.50 -9.33
C LYS A 461 17.73 -25.02 -10.77
N LEU A 462 18.09 -24.16 -11.73
CA LEU A 462 18.33 -24.51 -13.14
C LEU A 462 19.70 -25.18 -13.41
N ALA A 463 20.51 -25.43 -12.38
CA ALA A 463 21.88 -25.92 -12.52
C ALA A 463 22.76 -25.06 -13.45
N ARG A 464 22.59 -23.73 -13.39
CA ARG A 464 23.38 -22.71 -14.10
C ARG A 464 24.27 -21.93 -13.13
N PRO A 465 25.24 -22.57 -12.44
CA PRO A 465 25.96 -21.98 -11.32
C PRO A 465 26.86 -20.79 -11.72
N ALA A 466 27.38 -20.74 -12.94
CA ALA A 466 28.22 -19.62 -13.39
C ALA A 466 27.42 -18.30 -13.47
N GLU A 467 26.21 -18.36 -14.00
CA GLU A 467 25.31 -17.20 -14.08
C GLU A 467 24.73 -16.84 -12.72
N ALA A 468 24.48 -17.85 -11.86
CA ALA A 468 24.08 -17.62 -10.48
C ALA A 468 25.14 -16.79 -9.72
N ILE A 469 26.43 -17.14 -9.86
CA ILE A 469 27.55 -16.39 -9.25
C ILE A 469 27.54 -14.93 -9.72
N SER A 470 27.35 -14.70 -11.03
CA SER A 470 27.25 -13.33 -11.57
C SER A 470 26.11 -12.54 -10.93
N SER A 471 24.93 -13.15 -10.83
CA SER A 471 23.74 -12.51 -10.25
C SER A 471 23.92 -12.20 -8.75
N PHE A 472 24.55 -13.11 -8.01
CA PHE A 472 24.91 -12.88 -6.60
C PHE A 472 25.93 -11.76 -6.43
N TYR A 473 26.93 -11.65 -7.31
CA TYR A 473 27.87 -10.53 -7.28
C TYR A 473 27.18 -9.20 -7.59
N THR A 474 26.25 -9.15 -8.54
CA THR A 474 25.43 -7.95 -8.77
C THR A 474 24.69 -7.53 -7.50
N ALA A 475 24.02 -8.46 -6.80
CA ALA A 475 23.34 -8.16 -5.54
C ALA A 475 24.30 -7.64 -4.45
N ALA A 476 25.48 -8.25 -4.30
CA ALA A 476 26.50 -7.85 -3.33
C ALA A 476 27.10 -6.46 -3.60
N MET A 477 27.18 -6.03 -4.86
CA MET A 477 27.67 -4.69 -5.21
C MET A 477 26.65 -3.59 -4.89
N LEU A 478 25.36 -3.93 -4.81
CA LEU A 478 24.28 -2.98 -4.56
C LEU A 478 24.05 -2.73 -3.07
N ASN A 479 24.11 -3.77 -2.24
CA ASN A 479 23.92 -3.63 -0.79
C ASN A 479 24.73 -4.68 -0.01
N SER A 480 25.53 -4.19 0.94
CA SER A 480 26.39 -4.98 1.82
C SER A 480 25.63 -5.81 2.85
N GLU A 481 24.37 -5.49 3.15
CA GLU A 481 23.54 -6.25 4.09
C GLU A 481 23.25 -7.67 3.60
N TYR A 482 23.24 -7.91 2.29
CA TYR A 482 23.01 -9.24 1.71
C TYR A 482 24.29 -10.05 1.53
N PHE A 483 25.44 -9.61 2.05
CA PHE A 483 26.72 -10.28 1.81
C PHE A 483 26.77 -11.72 2.34
N ASP A 484 26.13 -12.01 3.47
CA ASP A 484 26.09 -13.36 4.02
C ASP A 484 25.25 -14.28 3.12
N GLU A 485 24.06 -13.83 2.70
CA GLU A 485 23.18 -14.58 1.79
C GLU A 485 23.83 -14.78 0.40
N VAL A 486 24.48 -13.75 -0.14
CA VAL A 486 25.27 -13.85 -1.38
C VAL A 486 26.39 -14.87 -1.24
N LYS A 487 27.13 -14.88 -0.13
CA LYS A 487 28.20 -15.86 0.09
C LYS A 487 27.66 -17.29 0.15
N VAL A 488 26.50 -17.51 0.77
CA VAL A 488 25.82 -18.82 0.76
C VAL A 488 25.43 -19.23 -0.66
N GLY A 489 24.87 -18.30 -1.45
CA GLY A 489 24.53 -18.53 -2.85
C GLY A 489 25.74 -18.88 -3.71
N VAL A 490 26.82 -18.11 -3.62
CA VAL A 490 28.08 -18.36 -4.35
C VAL A 490 28.73 -19.67 -3.90
N ALA A 491 28.71 -19.98 -2.61
CA ALA A 491 29.23 -21.25 -2.09
C ALA A 491 28.46 -22.44 -2.67
N THR A 492 27.13 -22.34 -2.71
CA THR A 492 26.25 -23.35 -3.32
C THR A 492 26.53 -23.51 -4.83
N ALA A 493 26.73 -22.40 -5.54
CA ALA A 493 27.09 -22.41 -6.96
C ALA A 493 28.43 -23.12 -7.21
N LYS A 494 29.45 -22.82 -6.40
CA LYS A 494 30.77 -23.48 -6.46
C LYS A 494 30.65 -24.97 -6.15
N ALA A 495 29.82 -25.35 -5.19
CA ALA A 495 29.54 -26.74 -4.89
C ALA A 495 28.90 -27.48 -6.08
N GLN A 496 27.93 -26.87 -6.77
CA GLN A 496 27.34 -27.43 -8.01
C GLN A 496 28.37 -27.58 -9.14
N GLN A 497 29.42 -26.76 -9.15
CA GLN A 497 30.55 -26.88 -10.08
C GLN A 497 31.59 -27.93 -9.65
N GLY A 498 31.40 -28.62 -8.52
CA GLY A 498 32.37 -29.57 -7.96
C GLY A 498 33.57 -28.89 -7.25
N ARG A 499 33.58 -27.56 -7.11
CA ARG A 499 34.65 -26.78 -6.48
C ARG A 499 34.49 -26.77 -4.96
N LEU A 500 34.50 -27.95 -4.33
CA LEU A 500 34.14 -28.12 -2.92
C LEU A 500 35.05 -27.37 -1.94
N ALA A 501 36.35 -27.24 -2.25
CA ALA A 501 37.28 -26.48 -1.41
C ALA A 501 36.92 -24.98 -1.36
N GLU A 502 36.69 -24.37 -2.52
CA GLU A 502 36.29 -22.95 -2.60
C GLU A 502 34.87 -22.70 -2.08
N ALA A 503 33.98 -23.68 -2.24
CA ALA A 503 32.65 -23.66 -1.64
C ALA A 503 32.76 -23.64 -0.11
N THR A 504 33.60 -24.51 0.47
CA THR A 504 33.85 -24.58 1.92
C THR A 504 34.36 -23.24 2.45
N GLU A 505 35.37 -22.65 1.82
CA GLU A 505 35.88 -21.32 2.22
C GLU A 505 34.79 -20.23 2.19
N SER A 506 33.93 -20.27 1.17
CA SER A 506 32.82 -19.31 1.02
C SER A 506 31.76 -19.51 2.11
N PHE A 507 31.41 -20.76 2.45
CA PHE A 507 30.52 -21.09 3.57
C PHE A 507 31.11 -20.71 4.93
N GLU A 508 32.41 -20.92 5.16
CA GLU A 508 33.08 -20.48 6.38
C GLU A 508 33.03 -18.96 6.53
N SER A 509 33.24 -18.24 5.43
CA SER A 509 33.10 -16.79 5.44
C SER A 509 31.68 -16.35 5.75
N ALA A 510 30.65 -17.01 5.21
CA ALA A 510 29.26 -16.70 5.53
C ALA A 510 28.95 -17.02 7.01
N SER A 511 29.43 -18.14 7.52
CA SER A 511 29.23 -18.57 8.92
C SER A 511 29.87 -17.60 9.92
N ARG A 512 31.03 -17.00 9.58
CA ARG A 512 31.62 -15.92 10.37
C ARG A 512 30.75 -14.67 10.44
N MET A 513 29.99 -14.36 9.38
CA MET A 513 29.10 -13.20 9.33
C MET A 513 27.79 -13.46 10.09
N SER A 514 27.28 -14.69 10.01
CA SER A 514 26.00 -15.09 10.60
C SER A 514 26.18 -16.30 11.54
N PRO A 515 26.90 -16.16 12.67
CA PRO A 515 27.29 -17.27 13.55
C PRO A 515 26.12 -17.96 14.26
N LYS A 516 24.94 -17.33 14.30
CA LYS A 516 23.72 -17.90 14.89
C LYS A 516 22.86 -18.68 13.88
N ASN A 517 23.23 -18.69 12.59
CA ASN A 517 22.47 -19.38 11.55
C ASN A 517 22.79 -20.89 11.57
N THR A 518 21.92 -21.68 12.20
CA THR A 518 22.12 -23.13 12.38
C THR A 518 22.10 -23.89 11.05
N LYS A 519 21.22 -23.52 10.11
CA LYS A 519 21.17 -24.13 8.76
C LYS A 519 22.48 -23.94 8.00
N LEU A 520 23.09 -22.77 8.14
CA LEU A 520 24.39 -22.47 7.55
C LEU A 520 25.51 -23.31 8.16
N ALA A 521 25.50 -23.50 9.48
CA ALA A 521 26.47 -24.37 10.16
C ALA A 521 26.35 -25.84 9.69
N GLU A 522 25.12 -26.36 9.57
CA GLU A 522 24.85 -27.70 9.03
C GLU A 522 25.35 -27.84 7.58
N SER A 523 25.09 -26.82 6.75
CA SER A 523 25.53 -26.82 5.34
C SER A 523 27.06 -26.81 5.22
N LEU A 524 27.75 -26.05 6.08
CA LEU A 524 29.21 -26.03 6.14
C LEU A 524 29.79 -27.38 6.57
N GLU A 525 29.18 -28.06 7.55
CA GLU A 525 29.62 -29.39 8.00
C GLU A 525 29.49 -30.42 6.87
N GLN A 526 28.37 -30.42 6.15
CA GLN A 526 28.17 -31.28 4.99
C GLN A 526 29.22 -31.04 3.90
N MET A 527 29.55 -29.77 3.62
CA MET A 527 30.58 -29.42 2.63
C MET A 527 31.97 -29.86 3.06
N ARG A 528 32.34 -29.71 4.34
CA ARG A 528 33.61 -30.20 4.88
C ARG A 528 33.75 -31.70 4.75
N ALA A 529 32.69 -32.45 5.08
CA ALA A 529 32.68 -33.91 4.93
C ALA A 529 32.84 -34.32 3.45
N GLY A 530 32.17 -33.63 2.53
CA GLY A 530 32.31 -33.86 1.09
C GLY A 530 33.72 -33.56 0.57
N ALA A 531 34.30 -32.42 0.97
CA ALA A 531 35.65 -32.03 0.59
C ALA A 531 36.72 -33.01 1.12
N ALA A 532 36.56 -33.49 2.36
CA ALA A 532 37.46 -34.49 2.96
C ALA A 532 37.43 -35.82 2.18
N ARG A 533 36.24 -36.31 1.83
CA ARG A 533 36.09 -37.54 1.01
C ARG A 533 36.75 -37.43 -0.36
N LEU A 534 36.59 -36.28 -1.04
CA LEU A 534 37.26 -36.05 -2.33
C LEU A 534 38.78 -35.97 -2.18
N ALA A 535 39.28 -35.34 -1.11
CA ALA A 535 40.72 -35.28 -0.85
C ALA A 535 41.32 -36.66 -0.57
N GLU A 536 40.61 -37.50 0.19
CA GLU A 536 40.99 -38.88 0.48
C GLU A 536 40.98 -39.74 -0.79
N ALA A 537 39.93 -39.64 -1.61
CA ALA A 537 39.88 -40.32 -2.90
C ALA A 537 41.03 -39.89 -3.82
N ALA A 538 41.31 -38.58 -3.92
CA ALA A 538 42.40 -38.05 -4.73
C ALA A 538 43.78 -38.53 -4.24
N ALA A 539 43.99 -38.64 -2.92
CA ALA A 539 45.19 -39.21 -2.33
C ALA A 539 45.33 -40.71 -2.64
N GLY A 540 44.22 -41.46 -2.55
CA GLY A 540 44.16 -42.87 -2.95
C GLY A 540 44.51 -43.08 -4.43
N PHE A 541 43.97 -42.27 -5.33
CA PHE A 541 44.32 -42.30 -6.75
C PHE A 541 45.78 -41.96 -7.00
N LYS A 542 46.34 -40.97 -6.31
CA LYS A 542 47.76 -40.63 -6.42
C LYS A 542 48.65 -41.81 -6.00
N ASN A 543 48.33 -42.45 -4.88
CA ASN A 543 49.06 -43.61 -4.39
C ASN A 543 48.96 -44.79 -5.37
N ALA A 544 47.78 -45.06 -5.93
CA ALA A 544 47.59 -46.10 -6.93
C ALA A 544 48.36 -45.83 -8.24
N VAL A 545 48.38 -44.57 -8.69
CA VAL A 545 49.21 -44.16 -9.83
C VAL A 545 50.70 -44.32 -9.52
N ASP A 546 51.15 -43.96 -8.32
CA ASP A 546 52.55 -44.12 -7.90
C ASP A 546 52.94 -45.60 -7.75
N GLU A 547 52.01 -46.49 -7.35
CA GLU A 547 52.21 -47.96 -7.30
C GLU A 547 52.26 -48.61 -8.69
N VAL A 548 51.40 -48.17 -9.63
CA VAL A 548 51.37 -48.70 -11.01
C VAL A 548 52.52 -48.12 -11.85
N CYS A 549 52.84 -46.84 -11.68
CA CYS A 549 53.94 -46.14 -12.33
C CYS A 549 55.19 -46.13 -11.43
N GLY A 550 55.58 -47.27 -10.88
CA GLY A 550 56.66 -47.46 -9.89
C GLY A 550 58.09 -47.04 -10.30
N THR A 551 58.25 -46.16 -11.28
CA THR A 551 59.49 -45.45 -11.58
C THR A 551 59.14 -43.97 -11.81
N PRO A 552 59.90 -43.01 -11.27
CA PRO A 552 59.74 -41.62 -11.69
C PRO A 552 59.96 -41.60 -13.21
N CYS A 553 59.10 -40.90 -13.97
CA CYS A 553 59.43 -40.55 -15.35
C CYS A 553 60.76 -39.77 -15.30
N GLN A 554 61.88 -40.46 -15.49
CA GLN A 554 63.16 -39.83 -15.77
C GLN A 554 63.26 -39.70 -17.27
N ASP A 555 63.53 -38.48 -17.72
CA ASP A 555 63.88 -38.18 -19.10
C ASP A 555 65.08 -39.05 -19.50
N ILE A 556 64.84 -40.07 -20.33
CA ILE A 556 65.93 -40.76 -21.01
C ILE A 556 66.21 -39.94 -22.27
N ALA A 557 67.30 -39.17 -22.23
CA ALA A 557 67.81 -38.49 -23.42
C ALA A 557 68.40 -39.55 -24.36
N ASP A 558 67.87 -39.62 -25.59
CA ASP A 558 68.61 -40.26 -26.67
C ASP A 558 69.71 -39.32 -27.20
N ALA A 559 70.52 -39.80 -28.15
CA ALA A 559 71.66 -39.06 -28.69
C ALA A 559 71.31 -37.73 -29.40
N SER A 560 70.03 -37.36 -29.50
CA SER A 560 69.56 -36.08 -30.04
C SER A 560 69.15 -35.05 -28.98
N GLY A 561 69.08 -35.44 -27.69
CA GLY A 561 68.83 -34.51 -26.58
C GLY A 561 67.36 -34.16 -26.32
N THR A 562 66.40 -34.97 -26.79
CA THR A 562 64.96 -34.79 -26.51
C THR A 562 64.45 -35.90 -25.59
N ALA A 563 63.65 -35.55 -24.57
CA ALA A 563 63.08 -36.50 -23.63
C ALA A 563 61.86 -37.23 -24.24
N VAL A 564 61.78 -38.56 -24.09
CA VAL A 564 60.62 -39.35 -24.52
C VAL A 564 60.15 -40.25 -23.37
N CYS A 565 58.83 -40.25 -23.11
CA CYS A 565 58.20 -41.07 -22.09
C CYS A 565 58.27 -42.56 -22.47
N GLY A 566 59.08 -43.33 -21.73
CA GLY A 566 59.23 -44.77 -21.88
C GLY A 566 58.21 -45.53 -21.04
N VAL A 567 56.96 -45.61 -21.49
CA VAL A 567 56.03 -46.65 -21.01
C VAL A 567 55.69 -47.55 -22.19
N ALA A 568 56.10 -48.81 -22.07
CA ALA A 568 55.79 -49.84 -23.04
C ALA A 568 54.26 -49.98 -23.18
N TRP A 569 53.75 -49.69 -24.39
CA TRP A 569 52.45 -50.14 -24.84
C TRP A 569 52.41 -51.66 -24.79
N ARG A 570 51.83 -52.24 -23.73
CA ARG A 570 51.40 -53.63 -23.75
C ARG A 570 49.91 -53.69 -23.41
N ASP A 571 49.21 -54.21 -24.41
CA ASP A 571 47.85 -54.72 -24.43
C ASP A 571 46.71 -53.67 -24.34
N GLY A 572 46.22 -53.24 -25.52
CA GLY A 572 44.77 -53.05 -25.67
C GLY A 572 44.19 -51.77 -26.28
N CYS A 573 44.96 -50.89 -26.94
CA CYS A 573 44.36 -49.77 -27.69
C CYS A 573 44.83 -49.74 -29.15
N GLY A 574 43.87 -49.65 -30.07
CA GLY A 574 44.04 -49.84 -31.52
C GLY A 574 44.98 -48.86 -32.23
N GLU A 575 45.33 -49.26 -33.44
CA GLU A 575 46.32 -48.68 -34.35
C GLU A 575 46.08 -47.20 -34.69
N ALA A 576 46.88 -46.30 -34.11
CA ALA A 576 47.20 -45.02 -34.71
C ALA A 576 48.60 -44.57 -34.26
N PRO A 577 49.55 -44.29 -35.18
CA PRO A 577 50.84 -43.74 -34.80
C PRO A 577 50.70 -42.25 -34.45
N PRO A 578 51.48 -41.72 -33.50
CA PRO A 578 51.51 -40.27 -33.26
C PRO A 578 52.19 -39.55 -34.44
N PRO A 579 51.79 -38.32 -34.79
CA PRO A 579 52.47 -37.55 -35.83
C PRO A 579 53.85 -37.09 -35.36
N GLU A 580 54.84 -37.05 -36.26
CA GLU A 580 56.18 -36.55 -35.98
C GLU A 580 56.15 -35.04 -35.63
N GLY A 581 56.71 -34.67 -34.48
CA GLY A 581 57.03 -33.27 -34.13
C GLY A 581 56.39 -32.64 -32.88
N PHE A 582 56.05 -33.39 -31.81
CA PHE A 582 55.49 -32.81 -30.59
C PHE A 582 56.49 -32.73 -29.42
N SER A 583 56.50 -31.59 -28.70
CA SER A 583 57.22 -31.31 -27.45
C SER A 583 56.30 -31.38 -26.22
N ASP A 584 56.89 -31.37 -25.01
CA ASP A 584 56.35 -31.68 -23.66
C ASP A 584 55.06 -30.97 -23.15
N ALA A 585 54.33 -30.25 -24.00
CA ALA A 585 53.07 -29.58 -23.66
C ALA A 585 51.86 -30.15 -24.43
N SER A 586 51.87 -31.45 -24.73
CA SER A 586 50.82 -32.07 -25.55
C SER A 586 49.64 -32.58 -24.73
N LEU A 587 48.45 -32.15 -25.13
CA LEU A 587 47.11 -32.61 -24.75
C LEU A 587 47.00 -34.15 -24.65
N VAL A 588 47.87 -34.89 -25.35
CA VAL A 588 47.97 -36.36 -25.32
C VAL A 588 48.35 -36.91 -23.94
N ALA A 589 49.22 -36.24 -23.18
CA ALA A 589 49.59 -36.70 -21.82
C ALA A 589 48.44 -36.51 -20.81
N GLU A 590 47.68 -35.44 -20.96
CA GLU A 590 46.49 -35.17 -20.14
C GLU A 590 45.31 -36.06 -20.54
N LEU A 591 45.14 -36.34 -21.84
CA LEU A 591 44.17 -37.31 -22.35
C LEU A 591 44.52 -38.74 -21.93
N CYS A 592 45.80 -39.14 -21.88
CA CYS A 592 46.22 -40.44 -21.35
C CYS A 592 45.89 -40.60 -19.86
N LYS A 593 46.16 -39.56 -19.04
CA LYS A 593 45.78 -39.57 -17.61
C LYS A 593 44.27 -39.67 -17.43
N ARG A 594 43.48 -38.97 -18.26
CA ARG A 594 42.02 -39.03 -18.22
C ARG A 594 41.47 -40.37 -18.75
N SER A 595 42.07 -40.95 -19.79
CA SER A 595 41.66 -42.25 -20.34
C SER A 595 41.93 -43.40 -19.37
N CYS A 596 43.08 -43.40 -18.67
CA CYS A 596 43.35 -44.40 -17.62
C CYS A 596 42.37 -44.26 -16.44
N ALA A 597 42.04 -43.03 -16.03
CA ALA A 597 41.05 -42.79 -14.97
C ALA A 597 39.64 -43.27 -15.37
N VAL A 598 39.24 -43.09 -16.63
CA VAL A 598 37.95 -43.58 -17.16
C VAL A 598 37.91 -45.10 -17.30
N HIS A 599 39.04 -45.75 -17.65
CA HIS A 599 39.08 -47.21 -17.77
C HIS A 599 38.97 -47.91 -16.41
N ILE A 600 39.61 -47.36 -15.37
CA ILE A 600 39.53 -47.85 -13.98
C ILE A 600 38.11 -47.67 -13.41
N LEU A 601 37.47 -46.53 -13.67
CA LEU A 601 36.08 -46.26 -13.24
C LEU A 601 35.04 -47.20 -13.88
N ASN A 602 35.33 -47.78 -15.06
CA ASN A 602 34.44 -48.73 -15.73
C ASN A 602 34.62 -50.18 -15.24
N GLU A 603 35.79 -50.55 -14.71
CA GLU A 603 36.00 -51.88 -14.10
C GLU A 603 35.43 -51.95 -12.68
N GLU A 604 35.53 -50.89 -11.87
CA GLU A 604 34.92 -50.85 -10.53
C GLU A 604 33.39 -50.77 -10.54
N ARG A 605 32.76 -50.43 -11.67
CA ARG A 605 31.29 -50.51 -11.85
C ARG A 605 30.80 -51.91 -12.23
N ALA A 606 31.70 -52.83 -12.59
CA ALA A 606 31.36 -54.18 -13.05
C ALA A 606 31.55 -55.27 -11.96
N THR A 607 31.94 -54.88 -10.75
CA THR A 607 32.00 -55.71 -9.53
C THR A 607 31.17 -55.08 -8.44
#